data_AF-A0A814WU20-F1
#
_entry.id   AF-A0A814WU20-F1
#
_cell.length_a   1.000
_cell.length_b   1.000
_cell.length_c   1.000
_cell.angle_alpha   90.00
_cell.angle_beta   90.00
_cell.angle_gamma   90.00
#
_symmetry.space_group_name_H-M   'P 1'
#
loop_
_entity.id
_entity.type
_entity.pdbx_description
1 polymer ?
#
loop_
_entity_poly.entity_id
_entity_poly.type
_entity_poly.pdbx_seq_one_letter_code
_entity_poly.pdbx_strand_id
1 'polypeptide(L)'
;MGMVSIVDHDRAKIVIQKATDQYPNDSSLWNKRLSLLIEESADSKILKKEFKLAYQHLDVKNSALIWNTIIDYAQEHDIKWTEELFEQSQFESLDLSVALQMKSKYLQWSNQTKSIQQVRKIFDKLSSRIPASLPFYMDYIKIEQSSPNIDNKRIKTAFEQAIIYFGKISADLWLAYLDHLKQYQSLDFVTMSRVHSRALHALESDELKRFNTECALRNLT
;
A
#
# COMPACT_ATOMS: atom_id res chain seq x y z
N MET A 1 10.77 -16.06 39.48
CA MET A 1 11.09 -16.02 38.03
C MET A 1 10.94 -14.64 37.38
N GLY A 2 10.19 -13.68 37.94
CA GLY A 2 9.98 -12.35 37.34
C GLY A 2 11.12 -11.31 37.47
N MET A 3 12.00 -11.40 38.46
CA MET A 3 13.05 -10.39 38.68
C MET A 3 14.22 -10.47 37.67
N VAL A 4 14.54 -11.66 37.15
CA VAL A 4 15.63 -11.84 36.17
C VAL A 4 15.22 -11.28 34.80
N SER A 5 13.96 -11.52 34.40
CA SER A 5 13.37 -10.97 33.18
C SER A 5 13.42 -9.43 33.15
N ILE A 6 13.07 -8.76 34.25
CA ILE A 6 13.02 -7.29 34.30
C ILE A 6 14.42 -6.68 34.20
N VAL A 7 15.43 -7.28 34.87
CA VAL A 7 16.82 -6.79 34.84
C VAL A 7 17.46 -6.94 33.45
N ASP A 8 17.10 -7.99 32.71
CA ASP A 8 17.59 -8.19 31.35
C ASP A 8 16.96 -7.20 30.34
N HIS A 9 15.69 -6.83 30.53
CA HIS A 9 15.01 -5.79 29.73
C HIS A 9 15.64 -4.40 29.94
N ASP A 10 15.91 -3.99 31.19
CA ASP A 10 16.52 -2.70 31.47
C ASP A 10 17.96 -2.59 30.92
N ARG A 11 18.71 -3.70 30.95
CA ARG A 11 20.02 -3.77 30.29
C ARG A 11 19.90 -3.67 28.78
N ALA A 12 18.92 -4.36 28.18
CA ALA A 12 18.67 -4.30 26.74
C ALA A 12 18.37 -2.87 26.27
N LYS A 13 17.59 -2.09 27.03
CA LYS A 13 17.35 -0.66 26.75
C LYS A 13 18.62 0.17 26.74
N ILE A 14 19.44 0.04 27.78
CA ILE A 14 20.68 0.82 27.89
C ILE A 14 21.61 0.48 26.73
N VAL A 15 21.72 -0.81 26.38
CA VAL A 15 22.55 -1.27 25.27
C VAL A 15 22.02 -0.75 23.94
N ILE A 16 20.72 -0.90 23.66
CA ILE A 16 20.16 -0.48 22.38
C ILE A 16 20.18 1.05 22.24
N GLN A 17 19.94 1.80 23.32
CA GLN A 17 20.04 3.25 23.33
C GLN A 17 21.45 3.72 22.99
N LYS A 18 22.47 3.18 23.68
CA LYS A 18 23.87 3.45 23.36
C LYS A 18 24.22 3.08 21.91
N ALA A 19 23.69 1.95 21.42
CA ALA A 19 23.92 1.53 20.04
C ALA A 19 23.30 2.49 19.03
N THR A 20 22.06 2.96 19.25
CA THR A 20 21.42 3.96 18.39
C THR A 20 22.09 5.33 18.47
N ASP A 21 22.65 5.70 19.62
CA ASP A 21 23.39 6.96 19.78
C ASP A 21 24.74 6.91 19.03
N GLN A 22 25.40 5.74 19.04
CA GLN A 22 26.67 5.52 18.35
C GLN A 22 26.50 5.31 16.83
N TYR A 23 25.41 4.67 16.41
CA TYR A 23 25.12 4.33 15.02
C TYR A 23 23.72 4.83 14.60
N PRO A 24 23.50 6.16 14.55
CA PRO A 24 22.17 6.74 14.36
C PRO A 24 21.56 6.48 12.97
N ASN A 25 22.34 6.05 11.98
CA ASN A 25 21.83 5.80 10.63
C ASN A 25 21.40 4.33 10.40
N ASP A 26 21.52 3.47 11.42
CA ASP A 26 21.18 2.04 11.33
C ASP A 26 19.71 1.79 11.71
N SER A 27 18.87 1.50 10.72
CA SER A 27 17.44 1.24 10.95
C SER A 27 17.15 -0.04 11.70
N SER A 28 18.03 -1.03 11.69
CA SER A 28 17.83 -2.27 12.43
C SER A 28 17.97 -2.00 13.93
N LEU A 29 18.88 -1.12 14.33
CA LEU A 29 19.03 -0.71 15.73
C LEU A 29 17.83 0.09 16.23
N TRP A 30 17.37 1.07 15.43
CA TRP A 30 16.17 1.83 15.76
C TRP A 30 14.91 0.96 15.77
N ASN A 31 14.78 0.01 14.83
CA ASN A 31 13.68 -0.94 14.82
C ASN A 31 13.66 -1.79 16.09
N LYS A 32 14.82 -2.35 16.50
CA LYS A 32 14.96 -3.08 17.76
C LYS A 32 14.59 -2.23 18.97
N ARG A 33 15.01 -0.95 18.98
CA ARG A 33 14.67 -0.01 20.06
C ARG A 33 13.16 0.22 20.16
N LEU A 34 12.49 0.41 19.03
CA LEU A 34 11.02 0.54 18.97
C LEU A 34 10.32 -0.76 19.37
N SER A 35 10.77 -1.91 18.88
CA SER A 35 10.21 -3.23 19.25
C SER A 35 10.29 -3.47 20.75
N LEU A 36 11.43 -3.15 21.39
CA LEU A 36 11.58 -3.26 22.84
C LEU A 36 10.60 -2.37 23.61
N LEU A 37 10.35 -1.14 23.14
CA LEU A 37 9.35 -0.26 23.76
C LEU A 37 7.92 -0.80 23.58
N ILE A 38 7.61 -1.41 22.43
CA ILE A 38 6.32 -2.04 22.17
C ILE A 38 6.11 -3.26 23.07
N GLU A 39 7.12 -4.13 23.20
CA GLU A 39 7.08 -5.32 24.07
C GLU A 39 6.80 -4.97 25.54
N GLU A 40 7.27 -3.80 25.97
CA GLU A 40 7.01 -3.28 27.32
C GLU A 40 5.72 -2.48 27.46
N SER A 41 4.88 -2.45 26.43
CA SER A 41 3.63 -1.70 26.42
C SER A 41 3.83 -0.21 26.71
N ALA A 42 4.89 0.38 26.16
CA ALA A 42 5.14 1.82 26.30
C ALA A 42 3.96 2.64 25.76
N ASP A 43 3.66 3.75 26.45
CA ASP A 43 2.59 4.65 26.04
C ASP A 43 2.81 5.18 24.60
N SER A 44 1.73 5.39 23.87
CA SER A 44 1.77 5.84 22.48
C SER A 44 2.52 7.17 22.30
N LYS A 45 2.56 8.05 23.31
CA LYS A 45 3.36 9.28 23.26
C LYS A 45 4.87 9.00 23.26
N ILE A 46 5.31 7.98 24.00
CA ILE A 46 6.71 7.56 24.03
C ILE A 46 7.09 7.01 22.65
N LEU A 47 6.26 6.12 22.11
CA LEU A 47 6.47 5.54 20.78
C LEU A 47 6.48 6.61 19.68
N LYS A 48 5.55 7.58 19.72
CA LYS A 48 5.53 8.73 18.78
C LYS A 48 6.83 9.54 18.83
N LYS A 49 7.32 9.82 20.05
CA LYS A 49 8.57 10.57 20.25
C LYS A 49 9.76 9.79 19.72
N GLU A 50 9.82 8.50 20.01
CA GLU A 50 10.91 7.62 19.59
C GLU A 50 10.92 7.44 18.07
N PHE A 51 9.75 7.23 17.45
CA PHE A 51 9.60 7.17 16.00
C PHE A 51 10.11 8.45 15.33
N LYS A 52 9.69 9.62 15.84
CA LYS A 52 10.15 10.91 15.31
C LYS A 52 11.67 11.07 15.44
N LEU A 53 12.26 10.64 16.55
CA LEU A 53 13.69 10.68 16.76
C LEU A 53 14.41 9.78 15.75
N ALA A 54 13.99 8.52 15.61
CA ALA A 54 14.55 7.60 14.63
C ALA A 54 14.49 8.20 13.21
N TYR A 55 13.35 8.79 12.86
CA TYR A 55 13.13 9.37 11.54
C TYR A 55 14.06 10.54 11.20
N GLN A 56 14.50 11.30 12.20
CA GLN A 56 15.43 12.41 12.01
C GLN A 56 16.85 11.96 11.66
N HIS A 57 17.20 10.72 12.00
CA HIS A 57 18.56 10.20 11.86
C HIS A 57 18.74 9.22 10.70
N LEU A 58 17.66 8.67 10.15
CA LEU A 58 17.74 7.62 9.16
C LEU A 58 17.89 8.15 7.74
N ASP A 59 18.71 7.44 6.95
CA ASP A 59 18.70 7.61 5.51
C ASP A 59 17.43 7.02 4.89
N VAL A 60 17.06 7.62 3.76
CA VAL A 60 15.96 7.30 2.87
C VAL A 60 15.65 5.81 2.80
N LYS A 61 16.65 5.01 2.39
CA LYS A 61 16.51 3.59 2.04
C LYS A 61 16.22 2.68 3.23
N ASN A 62 16.44 3.16 4.44
CA ASN A 62 16.40 2.35 5.66
C ASN A 62 15.15 2.60 6.51
N SER A 63 14.26 3.51 6.09
CA SER A 63 13.08 3.90 6.88
C SER A 63 11.93 2.89 6.87
N ALA A 64 11.90 1.95 5.91
CA ALA A 64 10.79 1.02 5.70
C ALA A 64 10.45 0.15 6.92
N LEU A 65 11.47 -0.41 7.58
CA LEU A 65 11.29 -1.29 8.75
C LEU A 65 10.55 -0.56 9.87
N ILE A 66 10.92 0.69 10.12
CA ILE A 66 10.36 1.47 11.22
C ILE A 66 8.94 1.93 10.92
N TRP A 67 8.66 2.35 9.69
CA TRP A 67 7.29 2.64 9.26
C TRP A 67 6.37 1.44 9.44
N ASN A 68 6.82 0.25 9.03
CA ASN A 68 6.03 -0.97 9.21
C ASN A 68 5.78 -1.26 10.69
N THR A 69 6.83 -1.28 11.52
CA THR A 69 6.70 -1.56 12.96
C THR A 69 5.75 -0.59 13.66
N ILE A 70 5.84 0.71 13.39
CA ILE A 70 5.00 1.70 14.06
C ILE A 70 3.54 1.66 13.58
N ILE A 71 3.31 1.42 12.28
CA ILE A 71 1.96 1.29 11.71
C ILE A 71 1.30 0.02 12.21
N ASP A 72 2.01 -1.11 12.18
CA ASP A 72 1.47 -2.39 12.61
C ASP A 72 1.05 -2.31 14.10
N TYR A 73 1.87 -1.68 14.96
CA TYR A 73 1.46 -1.37 16.34
C TYR A 73 0.24 -0.45 16.42
N ALA A 74 0.25 0.66 15.68
CA ALA A 74 -0.84 1.64 15.73
C ALA A 74 -2.18 1.03 15.29
N GLN A 75 -2.18 0.16 14.28
CA GLN A 75 -3.39 -0.50 13.76
C GLN A 75 -4.15 -1.28 14.84
N GLU A 76 -3.41 -1.87 15.79
CA GLU A 76 -3.97 -2.66 16.88
C GLU A 76 -4.41 -1.81 18.08
N HIS A 77 -3.87 -0.59 18.24
CA HIS A 77 -3.98 0.17 19.50
C HIS A 77 -4.62 1.56 19.36
N ASP A 78 -4.51 2.22 18.20
CA ASP A 78 -4.96 3.59 17.98
C ASP A 78 -5.31 3.85 16.50
N ILE A 79 -6.60 3.72 16.18
CA ILE A 79 -7.17 3.96 14.84
C ILE A 79 -6.88 5.37 14.34
N LYS A 80 -6.90 6.37 15.23
CA LYS A 80 -6.68 7.77 14.84
C LYS A 80 -5.23 7.98 14.45
N TRP A 81 -4.31 7.50 15.30
CA TRP A 81 -2.88 7.60 15.00
C TRP A 81 -2.47 6.77 13.79
N THR A 82 -3.12 5.62 13.57
CA THR A 82 -2.92 4.82 12.36
C THR A 82 -3.19 5.64 11.09
N GLU A 83 -4.32 6.36 11.05
CA GLU A 83 -4.65 7.23 9.92
C GLU A 83 -3.64 8.37 9.79
N GLU A 84 -3.25 9.01 10.90
CA GLU A 84 -2.22 10.05 10.90
C GLU A 84 -0.88 9.54 10.33
N LEU A 85 -0.43 8.33 10.71
CA LEU A 85 0.79 7.72 10.20
C LEU A 85 0.70 7.41 8.71
N PHE A 86 -0.43 6.86 8.26
CA PHE A 86 -0.62 6.64 6.83
C PHE A 86 -0.60 7.95 6.05
N GLU A 87 -1.26 9.00 6.53
CA GLU A 87 -1.22 10.31 5.88
C GLU A 87 0.19 10.90 5.86
N GLN A 88 0.90 10.83 6.98
CA GLN A 88 2.28 11.30 7.12
C GLN A 88 3.22 10.56 6.16
N SER A 89 3.07 9.24 6.04
CA SER A 89 3.88 8.42 5.13
C SER A 89 3.77 8.83 3.67
N GLN A 90 2.66 9.46 3.25
CA GLN A 90 2.51 9.91 1.86
C GLN A 90 3.33 11.16 1.51
N PHE A 91 3.79 11.89 2.53
CA PHE A 91 4.52 13.16 2.35
C PHE A 91 5.94 13.08 2.85
N GLU A 92 6.14 12.39 3.96
CA GLU A 92 7.41 12.41 4.67
C GLU A 92 8.30 11.24 4.28
N SER A 93 7.75 10.14 3.72
CA SER A 93 8.54 8.96 3.34
C SER A 93 9.69 9.37 2.43
N LEU A 94 10.90 9.18 2.94
CA LEU A 94 12.11 9.53 2.21
C LEU A 94 12.32 8.60 0.99
N ASP A 95 11.79 7.37 1.03
CA ASP A 95 11.90 6.34 -0.01
C ASP A 95 10.58 6.12 -0.77
N LEU A 96 10.68 6.10 -2.10
CA LEU A 96 9.58 5.82 -3.00
C LEU A 96 8.94 4.44 -2.76
N SER A 97 9.76 3.44 -2.45
CA SER A 97 9.29 2.08 -2.18
C SER A 97 8.37 2.06 -0.95
N VAL A 98 8.73 2.83 0.08
CA VAL A 98 7.93 3.02 1.28
C VAL A 98 6.63 3.74 0.96
N ALA A 99 6.68 4.84 0.20
CA ALA A 99 5.47 5.58 -0.20
C ALA A 99 4.45 4.67 -0.91
N LEU A 100 4.92 3.85 -1.87
CA LEU A 100 4.10 2.91 -2.63
C LEU A 100 3.52 1.79 -1.74
N GLN A 101 4.34 1.24 -0.84
CA GLN A 101 3.91 0.24 0.13
C GLN A 101 2.84 0.79 1.06
N MET A 102 3.07 1.97 1.66
CA MET A 102 2.15 2.58 2.62
C MET A 102 0.84 3.00 1.97
N LYS A 103 0.87 3.42 0.70
CA LYS A 103 -0.36 3.71 -0.05
C LYS A 103 -1.25 2.47 -0.19
N SER A 104 -0.64 1.32 -0.48
CA SER A 104 -1.35 0.03 -0.61
C SER A 104 -1.88 -0.44 0.75
N LYS A 105 -1.05 -0.39 1.80
CA LYS A 105 -1.47 -0.71 3.18
C LYS A 105 -2.61 0.20 3.66
N TYR A 106 -2.56 1.50 3.37
CA TYR A 106 -3.61 2.45 3.79
C TYR A 106 -4.95 2.11 3.14
N LEU A 107 -4.95 1.77 1.85
CA LEU A 107 -6.16 1.34 1.16
C LEU A 107 -6.76 0.05 1.77
N GLN A 108 -5.92 -0.96 2.02
CA GLN A 108 -6.34 -2.22 2.61
C GLN A 108 -6.89 -2.05 4.02
N TRP A 109 -6.18 -1.29 4.88
CA TRP A 109 -6.63 -0.97 6.22
C TRP A 109 -7.96 -0.19 6.21
N SER A 110 -8.10 0.77 5.29
CA SER A 110 -9.35 1.53 5.14
C SER A 110 -10.52 0.63 4.78
N ASN A 111 -10.30 -0.36 3.91
CA ASN A 111 -11.34 -1.33 3.56
C ASN A 111 -11.80 -2.17 4.75
N GLN A 112 -10.90 -2.46 5.71
CA GLN A 112 -11.22 -3.24 6.91
C GLN A 112 -11.92 -2.42 7.99
N THR A 113 -11.71 -1.09 8.01
CA THR A 113 -12.08 -0.25 9.17
C THR A 113 -13.08 0.86 8.85
N LYS A 114 -13.33 1.16 7.57
CA LYS A 114 -14.14 2.30 7.13
C LYS A 114 -15.23 1.86 6.17
N SER A 115 -16.23 2.73 5.97
CA SER A 115 -17.27 2.48 4.98
C SER A 115 -16.73 2.61 3.55
N ILE A 116 -17.38 1.97 2.59
CA ILE A 116 -16.99 2.08 1.17
C ILE A 116 -16.94 3.54 0.68
N GLN A 117 -17.82 4.42 1.17
CA GLN A 117 -17.78 5.84 0.80
C GLN A 117 -16.50 6.53 1.30
N GLN A 118 -15.98 6.13 2.46
CA GLN A 118 -14.72 6.64 2.99
C GLN A 118 -13.53 6.04 2.22
N VAL A 119 -13.56 4.74 1.92
CA VAL A 119 -12.53 4.07 1.10
C VAL A 119 -12.40 4.74 -0.27
N ARG A 120 -13.52 5.06 -0.92
CA ARG A 120 -13.55 5.80 -2.20
C ARG A 120 -12.87 7.16 -2.12
N LYS A 121 -13.14 7.94 -1.06
CA LYS A 121 -12.48 9.24 -0.84
C LYS A 121 -10.97 9.09 -0.62
N ILE A 122 -10.58 8.06 0.14
CA ILE A 122 -9.17 7.74 0.40
C ILE A 122 -8.48 7.35 -0.91
N PHE A 123 -9.10 6.49 -1.72
CA PHE A 123 -8.59 6.15 -3.04
C PHE A 123 -8.39 7.39 -3.92
N ASP A 124 -9.39 8.27 -4.03
CA ASP A 124 -9.27 9.50 -4.83
C ASP A 124 -8.11 10.41 -4.34
N LYS A 125 -7.95 10.53 -3.01
CA LYS A 125 -6.84 11.28 -2.40
C LYS A 125 -5.48 10.64 -2.68
N LEU A 126 -5.40 9.32 -2.65
CA LEU A 126 -4.15 8.57 -2.84
C LEU A 126 -3.76 8.43 -4.32
N SER A 127 -4.73 8.24 -5.21
CA SER A 127 -4.50 8.06 -6.65
C SER A 127 -4.10 9.35 -7.35
N SER A 128 -4.54 10.50 -6.83
CA SER A 128 -4.13 11.83 -7.32
C SER A 128 -2.68 12.19 -6.99
N ARG A 129 -2.04 11.45 -6.07
CA ARG A 129 -0.63 11.63 -5.70
C ARG A 129 0.20 10.56 -6.40
N ILE A 130 1.14 10.96 -7.24
CA ILE A 130 2.06 10.02 -7.91
C ILE A 130 3.32 9.85 -7.04
N PRO A 131 3.91 8.65 -6.99
CA PRO A 131 3.51 7.45 -7.72
C PRO A 131 2.48 6.60 -7.00
N ALA A 132 1.81 5.74 -7.77
CA ALA A 132 0.98 4.65 -7.30
C ALA A 132 1.45 3.36 -7.98
N SER A 133 1.23 2.21 -7.33
CA SER A 133 1.64 0.91 -7.86
C SER A 133 0.47 0.26 -8.60
N LEU A 134 0.76 -0.65 -9.54
CA LEU A 134 -0.29 -1.45 -10.17
C LEU A 134 -1.11 -2.24 -9.12
N PRO A 135 -0.49 -2.91 -8.12
CA PRO A 135 -1.23 -3.54 -7.02
C PRO A 135 -2.21 -2.59 -6.31
N PHE A 136 -1.84 -1.33 -6.06
CA PHE A 136 -2.75 -0.36 -5.44
C PHE A 136 -4.04 -0.15 -6.24
N TYR A 137 -3.94 0.01 -7.56
CA TYR A 137 -5.12 0.14 -8.42
C TYR A 137 -5.95 -1.15 -8.47
N MET A 138 -5.28 -2.30 -8.61
CA MET A 138 -5.96 -3.59 -8.69
C MET A 138 -6.67 -3.96 -7.38
N ASP A 139 -6.09 -3.62 -6.23
CA ASP A 139 -6.72 -3.81 -4.93
C ASP A 139 -7.97 -2.93 -4.79
N TYR A 140 -7.92 -1.67 -5.20
CA TYR A 140 -9.11 -0.81 -5.20
C TYR A 140 -10.23 -1.37 -6.09
N ILE A 141 -9.89 -1.84 -7.30
CA ILE A 141 -10.86 -2.45 -8.22
C ILE A 141 -11.53 -3.65 -7.56
N LYS A 142 -10.77 -4.55 -6.92
CA LYS A 142 -11.32 -5.71 -6.21
C LYS A 142 -12.22 -5.31 -5.04
N ILE A 143 -11.81 -4.30 -4.26
CA ILE A 143 -12.60 -3.74 -3.16
C ILE A 143 -13.95 -3.23 -3.69
N GLU A 144 -13.92 -2.43 -4.76
CA GLU A 144 -15.12 -1.83 -5.35
C GLU A 144 -16.03 -2.89 -5.99
N GLN A 145 -15.47 -3.92 -6.63
CA GLN A 145 -16.22 -5.07 -7.16
C GLN A 145 -16.88 -5.93 -6.07
N SER A 146 -16.26 -6.01 -4.89
CA SER A 146 -16.76 -6.79 -3.76
C SER A 146 -17.72 -5.99 -2.85
N SER A 147 -17.89 -4.70 -3.12
CA SER A 147 -18.77 -3.81 -2.36
C SER A 147 -20.24 -4.18 -2.57
N PRO A 148 -21.09 -4.14 -1.52
CA PRO A 148 -22.55 -4.29 -1.69
C PRO A 148 -23.20 -3.24 -2.60
N ASN A 149 -22.55 -2.09 -2.77
CA ASN A 149 -23.01 -1.00 -3.63
C ASN A 149 -21.94 -0.71 -4.69
N ILE A 150 -21.80 -1.60 -5.66
CA ILE A 150 -20.78 -1.54 -6.72
C ILE A 150 -20.96 -0.25 -7.54
N ASP A 151 -19.89 0.54 -7.68
CA ASP A 151 -19.84 1.68 -8.60
C ASP A 151 -18.96 1.37 -9.82
N ASN A 152 -19.62 0.91 -10.89
CA ASN A 152 -18.99 0.58 -12.17
C ASN A 152 -18.24 1.76 -12.80
N LYS A 153 -18.65 3.02 -12.54
CA LYS A 153 -17.96 4.20 -13.07
C LYS A 153 -16.61 4.37 -12.38
N ARG A 154 -16.55 4.10 -11.08
CA ARG A 154 -15.28 4.13 -10.31
C ARG A 154 -14.34 3.02 -10.71
N ILE A 155 -14.83 1.80 -10.93
CA ILE A 155 -14.02 0.69 -11.44
C ILE A 155 -13.40 1.05 -12.80
N LYS A 156 -14.21 1.54 -13.74
CA LYS A 156 -13.73 2.05 -15.03
C LYS A 156 -12.65 3.11 -14.85
N THR A 157 -12.90 4.10 -14.00
CA THR A 157 -11.94 5.19 -13.74
C THR A 157 -10.62 4.65 -13.21
N ALA A 158 -10.64 3.68 -12.29
CA ALA A 158 -9.44 3.06 -11.74
C ALA A 158 -8.66 2.25 -12.80
N PHE A 159 -9.34 1.49 -13.66
CA PHE A 159 -8.69 0.82 -14.79
C PHE A 159 -8.03 1.82 -15.74
N GLU A 160 -8.75 2.88 -16.14
CA GLU A 160 -8.22 3.90 -17.03
C GLU A 160 -6.99 4.61 -16.42
N GLN A 161 -7.02 4.92 -15.12
CA GLN A 161 -5.87 5.48 -14.40
C GLN A 161 -4.68 4.51 -14.37
N ALA A 162 -4.91 3.22 -14.10
CA ALA A 162 -3.85 2.23 -14.11
C ALA A 162 -3.24 2.06 -15.52
N ILE A 163 -4.07 2.06 -16.57
CA ILE A 163 -3.65 1.89 -17.97
C ILE A 163 -2.71 3.01 -18.41
N ILE A 164 -2.90 4.25 -17.93
CA ILE A 164 -2.02 5.37 -18.24
C ILE A 164 -0.56 5.05 -17.88
N TYR A 165 -0.33 4.39 -16.73
CA TYR A 165 1.01 4.11 -16.22
C TYR A 165 1.52 2.71 -16.58
N PHE A 166 0.63 1.71 -16.64
CA PHE A 166 1.01 0.29 -16.71
C PHE A 166 0.51 -0.41 -17.97
N GLY A 167 -0.28 0.26 -18.82
CA GLY A 167 -0.91 -0.33 -19.99
C GLY A 167 0.05 -0.80 -21.07
N LYS A 168 1.32 -0.37 -21.06
CA LYS A 168 2.34 -0.86 -21.99
C LYS A 168 2.96 -2.20 -21.58
N ILE A 169 2.99 -2.47 -20.27
CA ILE A 169 3.78 -3.54 -19.66
C ILE A 169 2.93 -4.60 -18.94
N SER A 170 1.60 -4.54 -19.06
CA SER A 170 0.71 -5.46 -18.35
C SER A 170 -0.49 -5.85 -19.20
N ALA A 171 -0.42 -7.02 -19.85
CA ALA A 171 -1.55 -7.65 -20.50
C ALA A 171 -2.65 -7.99 -19.49
N ASP A 172 -2.29 -8.41 -18.27
CA ASP A 172 -3.24 -8.75 -17.20
C ASP A 172 -4.17 -7.58 -16.87
N LEU A 173 -3.65 -6.35 -16.87
CA LEU A 173 -4.46 -5.17 -16.61
C LEU A 173 -5.57 -5.00 -17.66
N TRP A 174 -5.24 -5.19 -18.94
CA TRP A 174 -6.22 -5.12 -20.03
C TRP A 174 -7.21 -6.28 -19.99
N LEU A 175 -6.73 -7.50 -19.75
CA LEU A 175 -7.57 -8.69 -19.63
C LEU A 175 -8.56 -8.54 -18.47
N ALA A 176 -8.09 -8.09 -17.31
CA ALA A 176 -8.95 -7.84 -16.15
C ALA A 176 -10.01 -6.76 -16.43
N TYR A 177 -9.67 -5.75 -17.23
CA TYR A 177 -10.65 -4.74 -17.63
C TYR A 177 -11.72 -5.33 -18.57
N LEU A 178 -11.32 -6.11 -19.58
CA LEU A 178 -12.25 -6.79 -20.48
C LEU A 178 -13.15 -7.79 -19.74
N ASP A 179 -12.59 -8.58 -18.83
CA ASP A 179 -13.34 -9.52 -17.97
C ASP A 179 -14.38 -8.77 -17.13
N HIS A 180 -14.01 -7.62 -16.54
CA HIS A 180 -14.96 -6.78 -15.80
C HIS A 180 -16.11 -6.26 -16.68
N LEU A 181 -15.81 -5.78 -17.90
CA LEU A 181 -16.83 -5.29 -18.84
C LEU A 181 -17.79 -6.42 -19.26
N LYS A 182 -17.26 -7.62 -19.52
CA LYS A 182 -18.04 -8.81 -19.87
C LYS A 182 -18.98 -9.23 -18.75
N GLN A 183 -18.50 -9.22 -17.51
CA GLN A 183 -19.25 -9.70 -16.35
C GLN A 183 -20.31 -8.70 -15.83
N TYR A 184 -19.99 -7.40 -15.78
CA TYR A 184 -20.78 -6.43 -15.01
C TYR A 184 -21.48 -5.35 -15.81
N GLN A 185 -21.25 -5.25 -17.13
CA GLN A 185 -21.79 -4.16 -17.94
C GLN A 185 -22.60 -4.63 -19.15
N SER A 186 -23.19 -5.82 -19.05
CA SER A 186 -24.11 -6.37 -20.06
C SER A 186 -23.57 -6.17 -21.49
N LEU A 187 -22.45 -6.81 -21.81
CA LEU A 187 -21.93 -6.93 -23.18
C LEU A 187 -21.97 -5.59 -23.97
N ASP A 188 -21.44 -4.51 -23.39
CA ASP A 188 -21.13 -3.30 -24.18
C ASP A 188 -19.97 -3.64 -25.13
N PHE A 189 -20.31 -4.33 -26.22
CA PHE A 189 -19.39 -4.80 -27.25
C PHE A 189 -18.59 -3.66 -27.86
N VAL A 190 -19.18 -2.45 -27.93
CA VAL A 190 -18.49 -1.27 -28.44
C VAL A 190 -17.37 -0.87 -27.49
N THR A 191 -17.65 -0.79 -26.19
CA THR A 191 -16.62 -0.49 -25.20
C THR A 191 -15.57 -1.59 -25.11
N MET A 192 -15.97 -2.87 -25.11
CA MET A 192 -15.01 -3.99 -25.12
C MET A 192 -14.11 -3.96 -26.35
N SER A 193 -14.67 -3.77 -27.55
CA SER A 193 -13.90 -3.66 -28.80
C SER A 193 -12.91 -2.49 -28.75
N ARG A 194 -13.33 -1.36 -28.19
CA ARG A 194 -12.46 -0.19 -28.01
C ARG A 194 -11.32 -0.48 -27.03
N VAL A 195 -11.59 -1.14 -25.91
CA VAL A 195 -10.55 -1.53 -24.94
C VAL A 195 -9.59 -2.54 -25.56
N HIS A 196 -10.09 -3.56 -26.26
CA HIS A 196 -9.28 -4.54 -26.97
C HIS A 196 -8.36 -3.87 -28.01
N SER A 197 -8.91 -3.01 -28.87
CA SER A 197 -8.13 -2.25 -29.85
C SER A 197 -7.05 -1.40 -29.18
N ARG A 198 -7.37 -0.71 -28.08
CA ARG A 198 -6.36 0.07 -27.34
C ARG A 198 -5.23 -0.80 -26.79
N ALA A 199 -5.53 -2.00 -26.28
CA ALA A 199 -4.52 -2.94 -25.81
C ALA A 199 -3.56 -3.36 -26.94
N LEU A 200 -4.10 -3.66 -28.14
CA LEU A 200 -3.29 -4.03 -29.31
C LEU A 200 -2.28 -2.94 -29.72
N HIS A 201 -2.63 -1.66 -29.51
CA HIS A 201 -1.76 -0.53 -29.85
C HIS A 201 -0.81 -0.12 -28.72
N ALA A 202 -1.15 -0.44 -27.47
CA ALA A 202 -0.40 0.02 -26.29
C ALA A 202 0.66 -0.98 -25.83
N LEU A 203 0.38 -2.29 -25.90
CA LEU A 203 1.22 -3.33 -25.32
C LEU A 203 2.53 -3.52 -26.08
N GLU A 204 3.60 -3.74 -25.32
CA GLU A 204 4.90 -4.13 -25.87
C GLU A 204 4.89 -5.59 -26.38
N SER A 205 5.88 -5.93 -27.21
CA SER A 205 5.80 -7.11 -28.09
C SER A 205 5.53 -8.45 -27.39
N ASP A 206 6.07 -8.70 -26.20
CA ASP A 206 5.87 -9.96 -25.48
C ASP A 206 4.52 -9.97 -24.74
N GLU A 207 4.14 -8.86 -24.11
CA GLU A 207 2.83 -8.72 -23.47
C GLU A 207 1.68 -8.74 -24.50
N LEU A 208 1.90 -8.21 -25.70
CA LEU A 208 0.94 -8.27 -26.80
C LEU A 208 0.66 -9.71 -27.26
N LYS A 209 1.71 -10.54 -27.41
CA LYS A 209 1.54 -11.97 -27.77
C LYS A 209 0.73 -12.71 -26.73
N ARG A 210 1.04 -12.46 -25.45
CA ARG A 210 0.31 -13.02 -24.31
C ARG A 210 -1.14 -12.58 -24.29
N PHE A 211 -1.40 -11.28 -24.45
CA PHE A 211 -2.74 -10.71 -24.53
C PHE A 211 -3.58 -11.37 -25.62
N ASN A 212 -3.06 -11.51 -26.83
CA ASN A 212 -3.76 -12.17 -27.95
C ASN A 212 -4.12 -13.63 -27.64
N THR A 213 -3.19 -14.37 -27.03
CA THR A 213 -3.41 -15.78 -26.65
C THR A 213 -4.54 -15.90 -25.63
N GLU A 214 -4.51 -15.07 -24.58
CA GLU A 214 -5.51 -15.09 -23.52
C GLU A 214 -6.89 -14.61 -23.99
N CYS A 215 -6.95 -13.58 -24.84
CA CYS A 215 -8.21 -13.11 -25.41
C CYS A 215 -8.93 -14.20 -26.22
N ALA A 216 -8.18 -14.99 -27.00
CA ALA A 216 -8.72 -16.13 -27.74
C ALA A 216 -9.22 -17.24 -26.81
N LEU A 217 -8.48 -17.57 -25.74
CA LEU A 217 -8.89 -18.60 -24.76
C LEU A 217 -10.15 -18.20 -23.98
N ARG A 218 -10.33 -16.91 -23.70
CA ARG A 218 -11.42 -16.39 -22.85
C ARG A 218 -12.66 -15.93 -23.64
N ASN A 219 -12.63 -16.03 -24.97
CA ASN A 219 -13.65 -15.47 -25.86
C ASN A 219 -13.92 -13.98 -25.53
N LEU A 220 -12.85 -13.18 -25.54
CA LEU A 220 -12.88 -11.72 -25.33
C LEU A 220 -12.76 -10.91 -26.64
N THR A 221 -12.70 -11.62 -27.77
CA THR A 221 -12.73 -11.10 -29.15
C THR A 221 -14.03 -11.45 -29.84
#